data_AF-A0A933D259-F1
#
_entry.id   AF-A0A933D259-F1
#
_cell.length_a   1.000
_cell.length_b   1.000
_cell.length_c   1.000
_cell.angle_alpha   90.00
_cell.angle_beta   90.00
_cell.angle_gamma   90.00
#
_symmetry.space_group_name_H-M   'P 1'
#
loop_
_entity.id
_entity.type
_entity.pdbx_description
1 polymer ?
#
loop_
_entity_poly.entity_id
_entity_poly.type
_entity_poly.pdbx_seq_one_letter_code
_entity_poly.pdbx_strand_id
1 'polypeptide(L)'
;MVKLYLDENINILLASLLRSRNLTVTTALESNMLGKSDKDQLDYGIQIKAVLVTHNRADFENLFQEYIERGKSFPGIIILIRRDVYRMAQLLSRFVLTP
;
A
#
# COMPACT_ATOMS: atom_id res chain seq x y z
N MET A 1 16.95 -7.77 5.35
CA MET A 1 15.70 -8.34 4.81
C MET A 1 14.65 -7.25 4.81
N VAL A 2 13.96 -7.00 3.69
CA VAL A 2 12.96 -5.92 3.59
C VAL A 2 11.62 -6.44 4.14
N LYS A 3 11.00 -5.69 5.05
CA LYS A 3 9.65 -5.96 5.57
C LYS A 3 8.66 -5.02 4.89
N LEU A 4 7.51 -5.54 4.47
CA LEU A 4 6.44 -4.76 3.88
C LEU A 4 5.27 -4.62 4.85
N TYR A 5 4.70 -3.42 4.89
CA TYR A 5 3.48 -3.11 5.63
C TYR A 5 2.41 -2.64 4.65
N LEU A 6 1.39 -3.45 4.42
CA LEU A 6 0.29 -3.12 3.52
C LEU A 6 -0.77 -2.32 4.28
N ASP A 7 -1.11 -1.12 3.80
CA ASP A 7 -2.15 -0.29 4.42
C ASP A 7 -3.55 -0.94 4.29
N GLU A 8 -4.55 -0.30 4.91
CA GLU A 8 -5.94 -0.80 4.90
C GLU A 8 -6.61 -0.82 3.52
N ASN A 9 -6.04 -0.09 2.56
CA ASN A 9 -6.56 0.05 1.21
C ASN A 9 -6.00 -1.01 0.26
N ILE A 10 -4.98 -1.76 0.68
CA ILE A 10 -4.43 -2.90 -0.07
C ILE A 10 -5.25 -4.17 0.19
N ASN A 11 -5.56 -4.90 -0.88
CA ASN A 11 -6.23 -6.19 -0.77
C ASN A 11 -5.34 -7.21 -0.03
N ILE A 12 -5.86 -7.80 1.05
CA ILE A 12 -5.16 -8.78 1.90
C ILE A 12 -4.66 -10.02 1.15
N LEU A 13 -5.24 -10.37 0.00
CA LEU A 13 -4.74 -11.44 -0.86
C LEU A 13 -3.32 -11.16 -1.35
N LEU A 14 -2.95 -9.88 -1.54
CA LEU A 14 -1.58 -9.50 -1.90
C LEU A 14 -0.59 -9.92 -0.80
N ALA A 15 -0.95 -9.79 0.48
CA ALA A 15 -0.10 -10.25 1.58
C ALA A 15 0.22 -11.74 1.47
N SER A 16 -0.81 -12.56 1.17
CA SER A 16 -0.65 -14.00 1.01
C SER A 16 0.25 -14.36 -0.20
N LEU A 17 0.06 -13.66 -1.34
CA LEU A 17 0.85 -13.87 -2.55
C LEU A 17 2.31 -13.42 -2.42
N LEU A 18 2.59 -12.41 -1.59
CA LEU A 18 3.94 -11.96 -1.31
C LEU A 18 4.64 -12.91 -0.34
N ARG A 19 3.94 -13.38 0.70
CA ARG A 19 4.46 -14.37 1.65
C ARG A 19 4.80 -15.70 0.99
N SER A 20 4.00 -16.15 0.00
CA SER A 20 4.31 -17.36 -0.77
C SER A 20 5.59 -17.25 -1.62
N ARG A 21 6.11 -16.03 -1.79
CA ARG A 21 7.40 -15.73 -2.42
C ARG A 21 8.50 -15.42 -1.40
N ASN A 22 8.33 -15.89 -0.16
CA ASN A 22 9.27 -15.72 0.95
C ASN A 22 9.53 -14.25 1.36
N LEU A 23 8.61 -13.33 1.06
CA LEU A 23 8.69 -11.95 1.55
C LEU A 23 8.10 -11.83 2.95
N THR A 24 8.69 -10.95 3.77
CA THR A 24 8.15 -10.62 5.11
C THR A 24 7.11 -9.51 4.98
N VAL A 25 5.84 -9.83 5.24
CA VAL A 25 4.72 -8.90 5.05
C VAL A 25 3.81 -8.90 6.27
N THR A 26 3.32 -7.72 6.68
CA THR A 26 2.20 -7.53 7.61
C THR A 26 1.18 -6.58 7.00
N THR A 27 -0.05 -6.60 7.49
CA THR A 27 -1.17 -5.77 7.00
C THR A 27 -1.72 -4.89 8.10
N ALA A 28 -2.42 -3.81 7.73
CA ALA A 28 -3.13 -2.96 8.68
C ALA A 28 -4.15 -3.76 9.51
N LEU A 29 -4.81 -4.75 8.89
CA LEU A 29 -5.71 -5.69 9.58
C LEU A 29 -4.99 -6.47 10.68
N GLU A 30 -3.90 -7.17 10.36
CA GLU A 30 -3.14 -7.97 11.33
C GLU A 30 -2.49 -7.13 12.43
N SER A 31 -2.23 -5.85 12.12
CA SER A 31 -1.54 -4.92 13.00
C SER A 31 -2.48 -4.10 13.89
N ASN A 32 -3.81 -4.33 13.82
CA ASN A 32 -4.84 -3.50 14.50
C ASN A 32 -4.76 -2.00 14.14
N MET A 33 -4.41 -1.72 12.88
CA MET A 33 -4.23 -0.37 12.35
C MET A 33 -5.34 0.03 11.38
N LEU A 34 -6.44 -0.71 11.29
CA LEU A 34 -7.60 -0.31 10.48
C LEU A 34 -8.23 0.98 11.01
N GLY A 35 -8.66 1.85 10.11
CA GLY A 35 -9.28 3.14 10.41
C GLY A 35 -8.33 4.18 11.03
N LYS A 36 -7.02 3.89 11.06
CA LYS A 36 -6.00 4.83 11.55
C LYS A 36 -5.59 5.80 10.45
N SER A 37 -5.21 7.01 10.85
CA SER A 37 -4.82 8.07 9.91
C SER A 37 -3.58 7.68 9.09
N ASP A 38 -3.38 8.28 7.91
CA ASP A 38 -2.20 8.04 7.09
C ASP A 38 -0.88 8.26 7.85
N LYS A 39 -0.87 9.26 8.75
CA LYS A 39 0.25 9.52 9.65
C LYS A 39 0.49 8.37 10.62
N ASP A 40 -0.56 7.85 11.24
CA ASP A 40 -0.46 6.69 12.14
C ASP A 40 0.00 5.43 11.39
N GLN A 41 -0.48 5.22 10.16
CA GLN A 41 -0.03 4.14 9.27
C GLN A 41 1.48 4.24 9.01
N LEU A 42 1.95 5.44 8.65
CA LEU A 42 3.37 5.68 8.38
C LEU A 42 4.22 5.52 9.65
N ASP A 43 3.80 6.11 10.76
CA ASP A 43 4.50 6.01 12.05
C ASP A 43 4.61 4.54 12.51
N TYR A 44 3.56 3.75 12.32
CA TYR A 44 3.59 2.31 12.60
C TYR A 44 4.58 1.58 11.68
N GLY A 45 4.54 1.82 10.37
CA GLY A 45 5.49 1.23 9.42
C GLY A 45 6.94 1.52 9.79
N ILE A 46 7.23 2.75 10.21
CA ILE A 46 8.55 3.16 10.72
C ILE A 46 8.93 2.38 11.99
N GLN A 47 8.03 2.30 12.97
CA GLN A 47 8.25 1.60 14.22
C GLN A 47 8.65 0.14 14.00
N ILE A 48 7.99 -0.54 13.06
CA ILE A 48 8.28 -1.95 12.74
C ILE A 48 9.36 -2.12 11.66
N LYS A 49 10.02 -1.04 11.24
CA LYS A 49 11.04 -0.99 10.18
C LYS A 49 10.57 -1.63 8.87
N ALA A 50 9.32 -1.37 8.49
CA ALA A 50 8.70 -1.85 7.26
C ALA A 50 8.48 -0.73 6.26
N VAL A 51 8.61 -1.06 4.97
CA VAL A 51 8.22 -0.20 3.86
C VAL A 51 6.70 -0.20 3.77
N LEU A 52 6.08 0.98 3.84
CA LEU A 52 4.64 1.13 3.70
C LEU A 52 4.24 0.91 2.23
N VAL A 53 3.17 0.16 1.98
CA VAL A 53 2.61 -0.07 0.66
C VAL A 53 1.18 0.43 0.65
N THR A 54 0.88 1.35 -0.27
CA THR A 54 -0.43 2.03 -0.34
C THR A 54 -0.87 2.24 -1.78
N HIS A 55 -2.17 2.46 -1.96
CA HIS A 55 -2.74 3.01 -3.19
C HIS A 55 -2.90 4.54 -3.14
N ASN A 56 -2.79 5.14 -1.96
CA ASN A 56 -3.00 6.58 -1.75
C ASN A 56 -1.70 7.33 -2.08
N ARG A 57 -1.65 7.94 -3.27
CA ARG A 57 -0.50 8.72 -3.70
C ARG A 57 -0.48 10.12 -3.07
N ALA A 58 -1.60 10.83 -3.16
CA ALA A 58 -1.65 12.27 -2.90
C ALA A 58 -1.28 12.59 -1.45
N ASP A 59 -1.86 11.86 -0.49
CA ASP A 59 -1.66 12.16 0.93
C ASP A 59 -0.27 11.71 1.39
N PHE A 60 0.22 10.57 0.90
CA PHE A 60 1.54 10.05 1.27
C PHE A 60 2.71 10.78 0.60
N GLU A 61 2.52 11.42 -0.56
CA GLU A 61 3.56 12.31 -1.13
C GLU A 61 3.80 13.53 -0.23
N ASN A 62 2.74 14.16 0.26
CA ASN A 62 2.85 15.28 1.20
C ASN A 62 3.49 14.85 2.52
N LEU A 63 3.02 13.74 3.07
CA LEU A 63 3.54 13.18 4.32
C LEU A 63 5.02 12.76 4.20
N PHE A 64 5.44 12.24 3.04
CA PHE A 64 6.82 11.93 2.75
C PHE A 64 7.71 13.18 2.84
N GLN A 65 7.30 14.28 2.20
CA GLN A 65 8.07 15.54 2.24
C GLN A 65 8.20 16.06 3.67
N GLU A 66 7.10 16.07 4.43
CA GLU A 66 7.12 16.49 5.84
C GLU A 66 8.13 15.68 6.68
N TYR A 67 8.22 14.36 6.45
CA TYR A 67 9.12 13.49 7.20
C TYR A 67 10.59 13.73 6.82
N ILE A 68 10.86 13.97 5.54
CA ILE A 68 12.20 14.34 5.05
C ILE A 68 12.65 15.68 5.62
N GLU A 69 11.79 16.71 5.57
CA GLU A 69 12.09 18.04 6.11
C GLU A 69 12.38 18.02 7.61
N ARG A 70 11.71 17.13 8.36
CA ARG A 70 11.94 16.90 9.80
C ARG A 70 13.17 16.03 10.09
N GLY A 71 13.93 15.60 9.07
CA GLY A 71 15.10 14.75 9.22
C GLY A 71 14.79 13.35 9.76
N LYS A 72 13.55 12.87 9.64
CA LYS A 72 13.17 11.53 10.10
C LYS A 72 13.66 10.48 9.10
N SER A 73 14.37 9.47 9.61
CA SER A 73 14.69 8.27 8.83
C SER A 73 13.48 7.33 8.80
N PHE A 74 13.11 6.84 7.60
CA PHE A 74 12.06 5.83 7.44
C PHE A 74 12.39 4.83 6.33
N PRO A 75 11.85 3.60 6.37
CA PRO A 75 12.20 2.54 5.41
C PRO A 75 11.76 2.82 3.97
N GLY A 76 10.79 3.71 3.77
CA GLY A 76 10.26 4.12 2.46
C GLY A 76 8.77 3.85 2.30
N ILE A 77 8.22 4.32 1.18
CA ILE A 77 6.82 4.15 0.78
C ILE A 77 6.79 3.63 -0.67
N ILE A 78 5.99 2.59 -0.94
CA ILE A 78 5.69 2.07 -2.27
C ILE A 78 4.24 2.43 -2.62
N ILE A 79 4.08 3.17 -3.71
CA ILE A 79 2.77 3.54 -4.24
C ILE A 79 2.40 2.57 -5.36
N LEU A 80 1.39 1.74 -5.12
CA LEU A 80 0.81 0.86 -6.13
C LEU A 80 -0.27 1.62 -6.89
N ILE A 81 -0.13 1.72 -8.21
CA ILE A 81 -1.16 2.32 -9.05
C ILE A 81 -2.39 1.40 -9.03
N ARG A 82 -3.52 1.87 -8.49
CA ARG A 82 -4.82 1.20 -8.68
C ARG A 82 -5.10 1.17 -10.18
N ARG A 83 -5.27 -0.02 -10.75
CA ARG A 83 -5.90 -0.13 -12.06
C ARG A 83 -7.41 -0.08 -11.84
N ASP A 84 -8.04 0.95 -12.38
CA ASP A 84 -9.48 1.17 -12.27
C ASP A 84 -10.24 0.02 -12.94
N VAL A 85 -11.11 -0.64 -12.16
CA VAL A 85 -12.02 -1.69 -12.62
C VAL A 85 -12.94 -1.16 -13.73
N TYR A 86 -13.27 0.13 -13.71
CA TYR A 86 -14.09 0.79 -14.72
C TYR A 86 -13.37 0.87 -16.08
N ARG A 87 -12.07 1.20 -16.08
CA ARG A 87 -11.26 1.21 -17.31
C ARG A 87 -11.03 -0.21 -17.85
N MET A 88 -10.88 -1.19 -16.95
CA MET A 88 -10.81 -2.60 -17.32
C MET A 88 -12.13 -3.10 -17.93
N ALA A 89 -13.27 -2.75 -17.32
CA ALA A 89 -14.60 -3.09 -17.84
C ALA A 89 -14.88 -2.42 -19.19
N GLN A 90 -14.50 -1.15 -19.36
CA GLN A 90 -14.66 -0.40 -20.61
C GLN A 90 -13.75 -0.90 -21.75
N LEU A 91 -12.59 -1.47 -21.42
CA LEU A 91 -11.73 -2.13 -22.40
C LEU A 91 -12.28 -3.51 -22.77
N LEU A 92 -12.74 -4.30 -21.79
CA LEU A 92 -13.29 -5.63 -22.03
C LEU A 92 -14.62 -5.59 -22.78
N SER A 93 -15.47 -4.58 -22.53
CA SER A 93 -16.73 -4.40 -23.28
C SER A 93 -16.54 -4.11 -24.77
N ARG A 94 -15.35 -3.70 -25.20
CA ARG A 94 -15.01 -3.52 -26.63
C ARG A 94 -14.61 -4.82 -27.33
N PHE A 95 -14.33 -5.88 -26.57
CA PHE A 95 -13.94 -7.19 -27.10
C PHE A 95 -15.01 -8.27 -26.91
N VAL A 96 -16.16 -7.93 -26.30
CA VAL A 96 -17.34 -8.79 -26.33
C VAL A 96 -18.01 -8.60 -27.69
N LEU A 97 -17.61 -9.42 -28.67
CA LEU A 97 -18.44 -9.68 -29.84
C LEU A 97 -19.63 -10.51 -29.35
N THR A 98 -20.76 -9.85 -29.07
CA THR A 98 -22.06 -10.54 -29.09
C THR A 98 -22.37 -10.96 -30.53
N PRO A 99 -23.04 -12.10 -30.76
CA PRO A 99 -23.42 -12.54 -32.10
C PRO A 99 -24.23 -11.49 -32.86
#